data_AF-A0A4X2JY91-F1
#
_entry.id   AF-A0A4X2JY91-F1
#
_cell.length_a   1.000
_cell.length_b   1.000
_cell.length_c   1.000
_cell.angle_alpha   90.00
_cell.angle_beta   90.00
_cell.angle_gamma   90.00
#
_symmetry.space_group_name_H-M   'P 1'
#
loop_
_entity.id
_entity.type
_entity.pdbx_description
1 polymer ?
#
loop_
_entity_poly.entity_id
_entity_poly.type
_entity_poly.pdbx_seq_one_letter_code
_entity_poly.pdbx_strand_id
1 'polypeptide(L)'
;MFVLVEMVDTVRIPPWQFERKLNDSIAEELNKKLANKVVYNVGLCICLYDITKLEDAYVFPGDGASHTKVHFRYVVFHPFLDEILIGVIKGCSPDGVHVSLGFFDDILIPPESLQQPAKFDEAEQVWVWEYETEEGAHDLYMDTGEEIRFRVVDESFVDTSPTGPSSAEASTSSEEAPKKEAPYTLVVRGCQAPGAARGPWVGEGALGKCQEPPATCQHTQGQETPPSSREGPVVIHRMLTGRK
;
A
#
# COMPACT_ATOMS: atom_id res chain seq x y z
N MET A 1 0.03 3.86 -8.83
CA MET A 1 0.23 4.84 -7.76
C MET A 1 -0.55 6.14 -7.95
N PHE A 2 -0.63 6.74 -9.15
CA PHE A 2 -1.41 7.96 -9.38
C PHE A 2 -2.67 7.70 -10.20
N VAL A 3 -3.76 8.36 -9.82
CA VAL A 3 -5.06 8.31 -10.52
C VAL A 3 -5.53 9.72 -10.86
N LEU A 4 -6.26 9.85 -11.97
CA LEU A 4 -6.95 11.09 -12.33
C LEU A 4 -8.37 11.04 -11.78
N VAL A 5 -8.73 12.04 -10.99
CA VAL A 5 -10.05 12.15 -10.36
C VAL A 5 -10.78 13.35 -10.93
N GLU A 6 -11.97 13.11 -11.47
CA GLU A 6 -12.88 14.16 -11.93
C GLU A 6 -13.63 14.75 -10.73
N MET A 7 -13.48 16.05 -10.52
CA MET A 7 -14.12 16.77 -9.42
C MET A 7 -14.80 18.04 -9.92
N VAL A 8 -15.79 18.49 -9.15
CA VAL A 8 -16.52 19.72 -9.41
C VAL A 8 -16.39 20.61 -8.19
N ASP A 9 -15.93 21.84 -8.38
CA ASP A 9 -15.77 22.80 -7.30
C ASP A 9 -16.23 24.20 -7.73
N THR A 10 -16.65 25.00 -6.76
CA THR A 10 -16.98 26.41 -6.99
C THR A 10 -15.82 27.27 -6.50
N VAL A 11 -15.13 27.90 -7.46
CA VAL A 11 -13.95 28.72 -7.20
C VAL A 11 -14.38 30.17 -7.09
N ARG A 12 -13.96 30.82 -6.01
CA ARG A 12 -14.17 32.26 -5.77
C ARG A 12 -12.94 33.03 -6.26
N ILE A 13 -13.11 33.81 -7.32
CA ILE A 13 -12.07 34.68 -7.88
C ILE A 13 -12.28 36.12 -7.39
N PRO A 14 -11.33 36.68 -6.63
CA PRO A 14 -11.43 38.04 -6.14
C PRO A 14 -11.25 39.08 -7.26
N PRO A 15 -11.82 40.29 -7.11
CA PRO A 15 -11.85 41.29 -8.18
C PRO A 15 -10.48 41.82 -8.60
N TRP A 16 -9.48 41.80 -7.71
CA TRP A 16 -8.11 42.20 -8.05
C TRP A 16 -7.40 41.23 -9.00
N GLN A 17 -7.91 40.01 -9.19
CA GLN A 17 -7.37 39.03 -10.14
C GLN A 17 -8.10 39.05 -11.50
N PHE A 18 -9.08 39.94 -11.70
CA PHE A 18 -9.85 40.01 -12.96
C PHE A 18 -9.04 40.50 -14.17
N GLU A 19 -7.88 41.12 -13.94
CA GLU A 19 -6.97 41.53 -15.01
C GLU A 19 -6.26 40.33 -15.66
N ARG A 20 -6.22 39.17 -15.00
CA ARG A 20 -5.59 37.94 -15.51
C ARG A 20 -6.60 37.06 -16.25
N LYS A 21 -6.08 36.12 -17.06
CA LYS A 21 -6.93 35.11 -17.70
C LYS A 21 -7.61 34.26 -16.64
N LEU A 22 -8.92 34.04 -16.80
CA LEU A 22 -9.73 33.29 -15.84
C LEU A 22 -9.19 31.87 -15.60
N ASN A 23 -8.71 31.20 -16.65
CA ASN A 23 -8.13 29.86 -16.55
C ASN A 23 -6.91 29.80 -15.62
N ASP A 24 -6.03 30.80 -15.70
CA ASP A 24 -4.81 30.86 -14.90
C ASP A 24 -5.16 31.15 -13.43
N SER A 25 -6.08 32.08 -13.19
CA SER A 25 -6.56 32.40 -11.83
C SER A 25 -7.27 31.19 -11.19
N ILE A 26 -8.08 30.45 -11.95
CA ILE A 26 -8.75 29.24 -11.45
C ILE A 26 -7.72 28.15 -11.12
N ALA A 27 -6.74 27.91 -11.98
CA ALA A 27 -5.72 26.91 -11.73
C ALA A 27 -4.90 27.24 -10.47
N GLU A 28 -4.57 28.51 -10.26
CA GLU A 28 -3.87 28.98 -9.07
C GLU A 28 -4.70 28.77 -7.80
N GLU A 29 -5.98 29.15 -7.80
CA GLU A 29 -6.87 29.00 -6.64
C GLU A 29 -7.20 27.53 -6.34
N LEU A 30 -7.40 26.67 -7.35
CA LEU A 30 -7.58 25.23 -7.17
C LEU A 30 -6.33 24.58 -6.56
N ASN A 31 -5.13 24.95 -7.02
CA ASN A 31 -3.90 24.43 -6.45
C ASN A 31 -3.70 24.91 -5.01
N LYS A 32 -3.99 26.17 -4.67
CA LYS A 32 -3.95 26.63 -3.27
C LYS A 32 -4.94 25.87 -2.38
N LYS A 33 -6.12 25.54 -2.91
CA LYS A 33 -7.18 24.87 -2.16
C LYS A 33 -6.92 23.38 -1.96
N LEU A 34 -6.40 22.68 -2.97
CA LEU A 34 -6.32 21.21 -2.97
C LEU A 34 -4.91 20.64 -2.88
N ALA A 35 -3.86 21.42 -3.16
CA ALA A 35 -2.49 20.88 -3.12
C ALA A 35 -2.13 20.42 -1.70
N ASN A 36 -1.53 19.23 -1.62
CA ASN A 36 -1.10 18.59 -0.38
C ASN A 36 -2.23 18.42 0.66
N LYS A 37 -3.47 18.25 0.19
CA LYS A 37 -4.61 17.89 1.03
C LYS A 37 -5.06 16.48 0.73
N VAL A 38 -5.39 15.74 1.79
CA VAL A 38 -6.04 14.44 1.68
C VAL A 38 -7.54 14.68 1.54
N VAL A 39 -8.12 14.12 0.48
CA VAL A 39 -9.57 14.07 0.29
C VAL A 39 -10.05 12.68 0.70
N TYR A 40 -11.07 12.64 1.54
CA TYR A 40 -11.63 11.40 2.07
C TYR A 40 -12.13 10.47 0.94
N ASN A 41 -11.81 9.18 1.01
CA ASN A 41 -12.07 8.15 -0.01
C ASN A 41 -11.44 8.37 -1.39
N VAL A 42 -10.55 9.36 -1.54
CA VAL A 42 -9.92 9.70 -2.83
C VAL A 42 -8.40 9.63 -2.75
N GLY A 43 -7.80 10.12 -1.67
CA GLY A 43 -6.35 10.08 -1.46
C GLY A 43 -5.71 11.47 -1.38
N LEU A 44 -4.38 11.52 -1.57
CA LEU A 44 -3.60 12.75 -1.46
C LEU A 44 -3.54 13.51 -2.80
N CYS A 45 -4.06 14.73 -2.82
CA CYS A 45 -4.05 15.60 -3.99
C CYS A 45 -2.68 16.26 -4.23
N ILE A 46 -2.12 16.10 -5.43
CA ILE A 46 -0.82 16.67 -5.80
C ILE A 46 -0.97 17.96 -6.58
N CYS A 47 -1.50 17.89 -7.80
CA CYS A 47 -1.63 19.03 -8.69
C CYS A 47 -2.81 18.90 -9.66
N LEU A 48 -3.27 20.05 -10.16
CA LEU A 48 -4.28 20.13 -11.21
C LEU A 48 -3.72 19.55 -12.53
N TYR A 49 -4.46 18.65 -13.17
CA TYR A 49 -4.10 18.11 -14.48
C TYR A 49 -4.63 19.01 -15.59
N ASP A 50 -5.96 19.12 -15.70
CA ASP A 50 -6.62 20.00 -16.67
C ASP A 50 -8.03 20.41 -16.22
N ILE A 51 -8.56 21.43 -16.88
CA ILE A 51 -9.91 21.94 -16.68
C ILE A 51 -10.75 21.47 -17.88
N THR A 52 -11.71 20.59 -17.63
CA THR A 52 -12.56 19.99 -18.68
C THR A 52 -13.68 20.93 -19.09
N LYS A 53 -14.35 21.56 -18.12
CA LYS A 53 -15.50 22.44 -18.38
C LYS A 53 -15.54 23.59 -17.39
N LEU A 54 -15.80 24.78 -17.90
CA LEU A 54 -15.98 26.00 -17.14
C LEU A 54 -17.44 26.46 -17.32
N GLU A 55 -18.17 26.60 -16.22
CA GLU A 55 -19.54 27.15 -16.23
C GLU A 55 -19.51 28.68 -16.16
N ASP A 56 -20.67 29.30 -16.28
CA ASP A 56 -20.77 30.76 -16.20
C ASP A 56 -20.36 31.29 -14.82
N ALA A 57 -19.76 32.47 -14.83
CA ALA A 57 -19.32 33.20 -13.66
C ALA A 57 -20.50 34.01 -13.06
N TYR A 58 -20.80 33.77 -11.78
CA TYR A 58 -21.86 34.48 -11.04
C TYR A 58 -21.27 35.44 -10.00
N VAL A 59 -21.88 36.61 -9.85
CA VAL A 59 -21.56 37.58 -8.80
C VAL A 59 -22.74 37.66 -7.85
N PHE A 60 -22.53 37.38 -6.57
CA PHE A 60 -23.58 37.42 -5.56
C PHE A 60 -23.79 38.86 -5.06
N PRO A 61 -25.04 39.29 -4.78
CA PRO A 61 -25.27 40.59 -4.19
C PRO A 61 -24.62 40.65 -2.79
N GLY A 62 -23.65 41.56 -2.61
CA GLY A 62 -22.89 41.71 -1.36
C GLY A 62 -21.45 41.17 -1.41
N ASP A 63 -21.09 40.38 -2.43
CA ASP A 63 -19.69 40.00 -2.69
C ASP A 63 -19.30 40.41 -4.11
N GLY A 64 -18.26 41.23 -4.26
CA GLY A 64 -17.73 41.65 -5.56
C GLY A 64 -16.90 40.58 -6.27
N ALA A 65 -16.72 39.40 -5.67
CA ALA A 65 -16.00 38.28 -6.27
C ALA A 65 -16.85 37.47 -7.25
N SER A 66 -16.18 36.96 -8.29
CA SER A 66 -16.77 36.06 -9.27
C SER A 66 -16.73 34.62 -8.76
N HIS A 67 -17.87 33.94 -8.74
CA HIS A 67 -18.00 32.54 -8.38
C HIS A 67 -18.22 31.73 -9.65
N THR A 68 -17.26 30.90 -9.99
CA THR A 68 -17.31 30.07 -11.20
C THR A 68 -17.32 28.60 -10.80
N LYS A 69 -18.27 27.82 -11.31
CA LYS A 69 -18.24 26.37 -11.13
C LYS A 69 -17.36 25.73 -12.20
N VAL A 70 -16.43 24.89 -11.78
CA VAL A 70 -15.40 24.32 -12.63
C VAL A 70 -15.41 22.81 -12.50
N HIS A 71 -15.38 22.12 -13.63
CA HIS A 71 -15.17 20.68 -13.73
C HIS A 71 -13.73 20.45 -14.18
N PHE A 72 -12.97 19.71 -13.39
CA PHE A 72 -11.54 19.54 -13.62
C PHE A 72 -11.08 18.13 -13.23
N ARG A 73 -9.92 17.75 -13.75
CA ARG A 73 -9.23 16.51 -13.36
C ARG A 73 -8.03 16.85 -12.49
N TYR A 74 -7.88 16.13 -11.40
CA TYR A 74 -6.78 16.31 -10.46
C TYR A 74 -5.93 15.05 -10.39
N VAL A 75 -4.61 15.22 -10.27
CA VAL A 75 -3.68 14.11 -10.03
C VAL A 75 -3.68 13.80 -8.55
N VAL A 76 -4.11 12.60 -8.20
CA VAL A 76 -4.20 12.12 -6.82
C VAL A 76 -3.29 10.91 -6.64
N PHE A 77 -2.54 10.89 -5.54
CA PHE A 77 -1.83 9.72 -5.06
C PHE A 77 -2.80 8.81 -4.30
N HIS A 78 -3.10 7.68 -4.93
CA HIS A 78 -3.95 6.62 -4.42
C HIS A 78 -3.41 5.30 -4.98
N PRO A 79 -2.42 4.69 -4.31
CA PRO A 79 -1.89 3.40 -4.72
C PRO A 79 -2.96 2.31 -4.59
N PHE A 80 -2.89 1.30 -5.46
CA PHE A 80 -3.81 0.18 -5.40
C PHE A 80 -3.31 -0.89 -4.41
N LEU A 81 -4.22 -1.72 -3.90
CA LEU A 81 -3.85 -2.87 -3.07
C LEU A 81 -2.97 -3.84 -3.86
N ASP A 82 -1.95 -4.39 -3.22
CA ASP A 82 -0.87 -5.19 -3.82
C ASP A 82 0.07 -4.43 -4.77
N GLU A 83 0.02 -3.09 -4.84
CA GLU A 83 1.01 -2.29 -5.57
C GLU A 83 2.37 -2.33 -4.88
N ILE A 84 3.44 -2.32 -5.66
CA ILE A 84 4.83 -2.37 -5.18
C ILE A 84 5.45 -1.00 -5.33
N LEU A 85 5.90 -0.44 -4.22
CA LEU A 85 6.51 0.88 -4.14
C LEU A 85 7.90 0.80 -3.54
N ILE A 86 8.69 1.84 -3.79
CA ILE A 86 10.05 1.99 -3.27
C ILE A 86 10.04 3.26 -2.42
N GLY A 87 10.48 3.15 -1.17
CA GLY A 87 10.56 4.27 -0.24
C GLY A 87 11.75 4.14 0.67
N VAL A 88 11.99 5.20 1.44
CA VAL A 88 13.13 5.32 2.35
C VAL A 88 12.66 5.12 3.78
N ILE A 89 13.38 4.34 4.57
CA ILE A 89 13.09 4.17 6.00
C ILE A 89 13.33 5.51 6.71
N LYS A 90 12.27 6.08 7.30
CA LYS A 90 12.34 7.33 8.06
C LYS A 90 12.72 7.07 9.52
N GLY A 91 12.21 5.99 10.09
CA GLY A 91 12.43 5.62 11.47
C GLY A 91 11.78 4.29 11.82
N CYS A 92 12.22 3.72 12.93
CA CYS A 92 11.74 2.46 13.44
C CYS A 92 11.10 2.71 14.81
N SER A 93 10.01 1.99 15.10
CA SER A 93 9.26 2.07 16.34
C SER A 93 8.82 0.67 16.78
N PRO A 94 8.40 0.48 18.04
CA PRO A 94 7.84 -0.79 18.49
C PRO A 94 6.58 -1.18 17.68
N ASP A 95 5.82 -0.18 17.23
CA ASP A 95 4.61 -0.38 16.40
C ASP A 95 4.94 -0.84 14.97
N GLY A 96 6.19 -0.71 14.53
CA GLY A 96 6.64 -1.08 13.18
C GLY A 96 7.67 -0.12 12.57
N VAL A 97 7.95 -0.34 11.29
CA VAL A 97 8.89 0.47 10.50
C VAL A 97 8.12 1.57 9.75
N HIS A 98 8.54 2.82 9.92
CA HIS A 98 7.96 3.97 9.22
C HIS A 98 8.74 4.27 7.94
N VAL A 99 8.00 4.40 6.83
CA VAL A 99 8.58 4.59 5.50
C VAL A 99 8.09 5.91 4.91
N SER A 100 8.98 6.61 4.22
CA SER A 100 8.67 7.83 3.48
C SER A 100 8.87 7.64 1.98
N LEU A 101 7.94 8.18 1.20
CA LEU A 101 8.05 8.32 -0.27
C LEU A 101 8.51 9.74 -0.66
N GLY A 102 8.89 10.57 0.31
CA GLY A 102 9.31 11.96 0.14
C GLY A 102 8.17 12.97 0.23
N PHE A 103 7.06 12.75 -0.47
CA PHE A 103 5.86 13.60 -0.36
C PHE A 103 4.79 13.02 0.59
N PHE A 104 4.94 11.76 0.99
CA PHE A 104 4.04 11.04 1.89
C PHE A 104 4.85 10.21 2.89
N ASP A 105 4.54 10.38 4.17
CA ASP A 105 5.34 9.85 5.30
C ASP A 105 4.56 8.88 6.19
N ASP A 106 3.23 8.82 6.06
CA ASP A 106 2.34 8.03 6.93
C ASP A 106 2.16 6.60 6.39
N ILE A 107 3.29 5.91 6.20
CA ILE A 107 3.35 4.51 5.76
C ILE A 107 3.94 3.66 6.89
N LEU A 108 3.18 2.66 7.36
CA LEU A 108 3.57 1.78 8.43
C LEU A 108 3.72 0.34 7.93
N ILE A 109 4.86 -0.27 8.22
CA ILE A 109 5.06 -1.72 8.10
C ILE A 109 4.89 -2.32 9.49
N PRO A 110 3.77 -3.03 9.74
CA PRO A 110 3.53 -3.63 11.03
C PRO A 110 4.41 -4.88 11.17
N PRO A 111 4.81 -5.25 12.40
CA PRO A 111 5.81 -6.29 12.64
C PRO A 111 5.37 -7.69 12.18
N GLU A 112 4.07 -7.95 12.12
CA GLU A 112 3.49 -9.21 11.63
C GLU A 112 3.72 -9.39 10.13
N SER A 113 3.96 -8.28 9.42
CA SER A 113 4.27 -8.25 7.99
C SER A 113 5.77 -8.15 7.70
N LEU A 114 6.63 -8.11 8.72
CA LEU A 114 8.07 -8.21 8.55
C LEU A 114 8.52 -9.65 8.28
N GLN A 115 9.75 -9.78 7.78
CA GLN A 115 10.36 -11.09 7.53
C GLN A 115 10.66 -11.80 8.84
N GLN A 116 10.14 -13.01 9.02
CA GLN A 116 10.45 -13.83 10.18
C GLN A 116 11.80 -14.54 9.97
N PRO A 117 12.69 -14.62 10.98
CA PRO A 117 12.58 -14.07 12.34
C PRO A 117 13.09 -12.63 12.45
N ALA A 118 12.20 -11.67 12.74
CA ALA A 118 12.55 -10.29 13.05
C ALA A 118 12.44 -10.05 14.57
N LYS A 119 13.40 -9.31 15.13
CA LYS A 119 13.40 -8.86 16.53
C LYS A 119 13.54 -7.35 16.57
N PHE A 120 12.86 -6.73 17.52
CA PHE A 120 13.00 -5.31 17.79
C PHE A 120 14.01 -5.12 18.92
N ASP A 121 15.03 -4.29 18.70
CA ASP A 121 15.93 -3.84 19.75
C ASP A 121 15.46 -2.49 20.29
N GLU A 122 15.00 -2.47 21.54
CA GLU A 122 14.55 -1.25 22.22
C GLU A 122 15.69 -0.25 22.48
N ALA A 123 16.92 -0.73 22.66
CA ALA A 123 18.06 0.13 22.97
C ALA A 123 18.48 0.97 21.77
N GLU A 124 18.48 0.35 20.57
CA GLU A 124 18.86 1.02 19.33
C GLU A 124 17.65 1.56 18.55
N GLN A 125 16.42 1.19 18.94
CA GLN A 125 15.17 1.50 18.22
C GLN A 125 15.24 1.03 16.76
N VAL A 126 15.81 -0.14 16.51
CA VAL A 126 16.06 -0.70 15.18
C VAL A 126 15.43 -2.09 15.08
N TRP A 127 14.89 -2.39 13.91
CA TRP A 127 14.43 -3.75 13.58
C TRP A 127 15.58 -4.55 13.01
N VAL A 128 15.84 -5.72 13.62
CA VAL A 128 16.89 -6.64 13.24
C VAL A 128 16.27 -7.88 12.62
N TRP A 129 16.76 -8.26 11.46
CA TRP A 129 16.40 -9.52 10.81
C TRP A 129 17.56 -10.50 10.94
N GLU A 130 17.33 -11.58 11.69
CA GLU A 130 18.31 -12.67 11.85
C GLU A 130 18.07 -13.70 10.74
N TYR A 131 19.09 -14.00 9.93
CA TYR A 131 19.01 -15.08 8.95
C TYR A 131 20.06 -16.15 9.24
N GLU A 132 19.62 -17.40 9.29
CA GLU A 132 20.51 -18.56 9.48
C GLU A 132 21.11 -18.96 8.13
N THR A 133 22.44 -18.97 8.05
CA THR A 133 23.20 -19.57 6.96
C THR A 133 24.02 -20.75 7.46
N GLU A 134 24.54 -21.56 6.54
CA GLU A 134 25.42 -22.71 6.86
C GLU A 134 26.71 -22.28 7.60
N GLU A 135 27.07 -21.00 7.58
CA GLU A 135 28.26 -20.43 8.23
C GLU A 135 27.95 -19.63 9.52
N GLY A 136 26.68 -19.53 9.92
CA GLY A 136 26.25 -18.85 11.15
C GLY A 136 24.97 -18.04 11.02
N ALA A 137 24.50 -17.51 12.15
CA ALA A 137 23.43 -16.51 12.20
C ALA A 137 24.02 -15.14 11.86
N HIS A 138 23.43 -14.47 10.88
CA HIS A 138 23.79 -13.12 10.48
C HIS A 138 22.64 -12.17 10.78
N ASP A 139 22.98 -11.05 11.43
CA ASP A 139 22.02 -10.04 11.85
C ASP A 139 22.08 -8.89 10.83
N LEU A 140 20.95 -8.61 10.18
CA LEU A 140 20.80 -7.47 9.28
C LEU A 140 19.97 -6.39 9.95
N TYR A 141 20.58 -5.22 10.16
CA TYR A 141 19.94 -4.05 10.74
C TYR A 141 19.24 -3.26 9.65
N MET A 142 17.99 -2.86 9.90
CA MET A 142 17.26 -1.93 9.05
C MET A 142 17.55 -0.50 9.49
N ASP A 143 18.55 0.12 8.87
CA ASP A 143 18.97 1.47 9.21
C ASP A 143 18.07 2.55 8.59
N THR A 144 17.99 3.70 9.25
CA THR A 144 17.31 4.88 8.68
C THR A 144 18.02 5.36 7.43
N GLY A 145 17.26 5.75 6.40
CA GLY A 145 17.79 6.25 5.14
C GLY A 145 18.00 5.17 4.07
N GLU A 146 17.76 3.90 4.39
CA GLU A 146 17.85 2.81 3.44
C GLU A 146 16.60 2.74 2.54
N GLU A 147 16.80 2.49 1.24
CA GLU A 147 15.70 2.30 0.28
C GLU A 147 15.18 0.87 0.35
N ILE A 148 13.88 0.72 0.67
CA ILE A 148 13.21 -0.56 0.73
C ILE A 148 12.07 -0.65 -0.27
N ARG A 149 11.81 -1.87 -0.74
CA ARG A 149 10.62 -2.17 -1.54
C ARG A 149 9.55 -2.74 -0.63
N PHE A 150 8.34 -2.26 -0.79
CA PHE A 150 7.21 -2.74 -0.02
C PHE A 150 5.99 -2.90 -0.91
N ARG A 151 5.07 -3.75 -0.48
CA ARG A 151 3.79 -3.97 -1.14
C ARG A 151 2.68 -3.40 -0.28
N VAL A 152 1.80 -2.60 -0.87
CA VAL A 152 0.63 -2.06 -0.18
C VAL A 152 -0.33 -3.21 0.12
N VAL A 153 -0.72 -3.40 1.38
CA VAL A 153 -1.64 -4.48 1.79
C VAL A 153 -3.01 -3.93 2.11
N ASP A 154 -3.05 -2.82 2.83
CA ASP A 154 -4.29 -2.21 3.27
C ASP A 154 -4.15 -0.68 3.32
N GLU A 155 -5.27 0.01 3.20
CA GLU A 155 -5.37 1.46 3.30
C GLU A 155 -6.45 1.85 4.30
N SER A 156 -6.18 2.86 5.11
CA SER A 156 -7.12 3.37 6.10
C SER A 156 -7.28 4.88 5.95
N PHE A 157 -8.55 5.31 5.93
CA PHE A 157 -8.93 6.72 5.93
C PHE A 157 -9.63 7.05 7.24
N VAL A 158 -9.06 7.98 8.00
CA VAL A 158 -9.65 8.51 9.23
C VAL A 158 -10.23 9.89 8.93
N ASP A 159 -11.53 10.06 9.18
CA ASP A 159 -12.16 11.39 9.06
C ASP A 159 -11.74 12.26 10.24
N THR A 160 -10.88 13.25 9.98
CA THR A 160 -10.42 14.22 10.96
C THR A 160 -11.41 15.39 11.13
N SER A 161 -12.67 15.24 10.73
CA SER A 161 -13.69 16.28 10.94
C SER A 161 -13.84 16.57 12.44
N PRO A 162 -13.88 17.87 12.84
CA PRO A 162 -13.96 18.22 14.25
C PRO A 162 -15.28 17.70 14.83
N THR A 163 -15.17 16.75 15.76
CA THR A 163 -16.35 16.21 16.45
C THR A 163 -16.76 17.17 17.55
N GLY A 164 -17.85 17.91 17.31
CA GLY A 164 -18.51 18.76 18.30
C GLY A 164 -18.30 20.27 18.08
N PRO A 165 -19.17 21.11 18.66
CA PRO A 165 -19.01 22.56 18.53
C PRO A 165 -17.73 22.97 19.25
N SER A 166 -16.80 23.53 18.47
CA SER A 166 -15.62 24.23 18.98
C SER A 166 -16.07 25.51 19.70
N SER A 167 -16.67 25.37 20.88
CA SER A 167 -16.81 26.45 21.83
C SER A 167 -15.43 26.69 22.45
N ALA A 168 -14.85 27.83 22.12
CA ALA A 168 -13.77 28.42 22.88
C ALA A 168 -14.27 28.75 24.29
N GLU A 169 -14.21 27.78 25.22
CA GLU A 169 -14.25 27.96 26.68
C GLU A 169 -14.24 26.60 27.39
N ALA A 170 -13.07 26.15 27.88
CA ALA A 170 -12.86 25.42 29.14
C ALA A 170 -11.40 24.90 29.23
N SER A 171 -10.51 25.75 29.73
CA SER A 171 -9.26 25.32 30.33
C SER A 171 -9.53 24.73 31.71
N THR A 172 -9.45 23.41 31.87
CA THR A 172 -8.93 22.70 33.07
C THR A 172 -9.02 21.17 32.90
N SER A 173 -7.99 20.49 33.42
CA SER A 173 -7.80 19.04 33.58
C SER A 173 -7.32 18.23 32.36
N SER A 174 -5.99 18.01 32.33
CA SER A 174 -5.25 16.83 31.84
C SER A 174 -5.87 16.02 30.69
N GLU A 175 -5.50 16.32 29.46
CA GLU A 175 -5.58 15.37 28.35
C GLU A 175 -4.27 15.48 27.55
N GLU A 176 -3.65 14.32 27.30
CA GLU A 176 -2.55 14.16 26.36
C GLU A 176 -2.91 14.88 25.05
N ALA A 177 -1.94 15.59 24.46
CA ALA A 177 -2.15 16.22 23.16
C ALA A 177 -2.81 15.18 22.24
N PRO A 178 -4.00 15.44 21.67
CA PRO A 178 -4.64 14.47 20.82
C PRO A 178 -3.64 14.17 19.70
N LYS A 179 -3.16 12.93 19.64
CA LYS A 179 -2.36 12.46 18.51
C LYS A 179 -3.21 12.78 17.31
N LYS A 180 -2.81 13.78 16.51
CA LYS A 180 -3.50 14.09 15.26
C LYS A 180 -3.30 12.85 14.40
N GLU A 181 -4.28 11.97 14.42
CA GLU A 181 -4.26 10.76 13.61
C GLU A 181 -4.12 11.20 12.16
N ALA A 182 -3.19 10.58 11.44
CA ALA A 182 -2.98 10.88 10.04
C ALA A 182 -4.29 10.55 9.29
N PRO A 183 -4.83 11.48 8.47
CA PRO A 183 -6.10 11.27 7.78
C PRO A 183 -6.03 10.14 6.73
N TYR A 184 -4.81 9.79 6.30
CA TYR A 184 -4.55 8.70 5.38
C TYR A 184 -3.33 7.92 5.86
N THR A 185 -3.51 6.63 6.10
CA THR A 185 -2.43 5.74 6.52
C THR A 185 -2.40 4.53 5.61
N LEU A 186 -1.19 4.18 5.14
CA LEU A 186 -0.96 3.00 4.34
C LEU A 186 -0.30 1.91 5.18
N VAL A 187 -0.93 0.75 5.23
CA VAL A 187 -0.38 -0.45 5.84
C VAL A 187 0.27 -1.29 4.75
N VAL A 188 1.55 -1.55 4.90
CA VAL A 188 2.34 -2.18 3.84
C VAL A 188 3.13 -3.36 4.38
N ARG A 189 3.39 -4.33 3.52
CA ARG A 189 4.24 -5.47 3.82
C ARG A 189 5.63 -5.22 3.26
N GLY A 190 6.64 -5.44 4.09
CA GLY A 190 8.04 -5.35 3.69
C GLY A 190 8.38 -6.41 2.65
N CYS A 191 9.07 -6.02 1.58
CA CYS A 191 9.60 -6.93 0.59
C CYS A 191 11.08 -6.63 0.35
N GLN A 192 11.92 -7.19 1.22
CA GLN A 192 13.37 -7.40 1.04
C GLN A 192 14.27 -6.15 1.08
N ALA A 193 15.41 -6.31 1.75
CA ALA A 193 16.50 -5.34 1.86
C ALA A 193 17.17 -5.03 0.49
N PRO A 194 17.72 -3.82 0.30
CA PRO A 194 18.36 -3.41 -0.95
C PRO A 194 19.64 -4.20 -1.20
N GLY A 195 19.74 -4.77 -2.40
CA GLY A 195 20.87 -5.60 -2.82
C GLY A 195 20.43 -6.84 -3.59
N ALA A 196 19.16 -7.25 -3.47
CA ALA A 196 18.59 -8.33 -4.26
C ALA A 196 18.29 -7.86 -5.70
N ALA A 197 19.27 -8.03 -6.59
CA ALA A 197 19.04 -7.97 -8.03
C ALA A 197 17.97 -9.00 -8.44
N ARG A 198 16.84 -8.54 -9.00
CA ARG A 198 15.82 -9.32 -9.75
C ARG A 198 15.56 -10.74 -9.21
N GLY A 199 15.31 -10.89 -7.91
CA GLY A 199 14.87 -12.15 -7.31
C GLY A 199 13.33 -12.28 -7.29
N PRO A 200 12.78 -13.52 -7.33
CA PRO A 200 11.36 -13.75 -7.13
C PRO A 200 10.93 -13.40 -5.69
N TRP A 201 9.66 -12.97 -5.57
CA TRP A 201 8.97 -12.68 -4.31
C TRP A 201 9.13 -13.80 -3.30
N VAL A 202 9.70 -13.50 -2.13
CA VAL A 202 9.61 -14.40 -0.97
C VAL A 202 8.20 -14.25 -0.41
N GLY A 203 7.28 -15.07 -0.95
CA GLY A 203 5.88 -15.08 -0.54
C GLY A 203 4.97 -15.94 -1.41
N GLU A 204 5.37 -16.27 -2.65
CA GLU A 204 4.54 -17.09 -3.55
C GLU A 204 4.75 -18.61 -3.40
N GLY A 205 5.37 -19.06 -2.30
CA GLY A 205 5.78 -20.46 -2.12
C GLY A 205 5.50 -21.11 -0.77
N ALA A 206 4.80 -20.47 0.17
CA ALA A 206 4.64 -21.03 1.51
C ALA A 206 3.25 -20.79 2.13
N LEU A 207 2.18 -21.01 1.35
CA LEU A 207 0.85 -21.27 1.91
C LEU A 207 0.31 -22.55 1.27
N GLY A 208 0.74 -23.71 1.79
CA GLY A 208 0.20 -24.98 1.32
C GLY A 208 1.12 -26.20 1.46
N LYS A 209 1.72 -26.43 2.63
CA LYS A 209 2.07 -27.80 3.08
C LYS A 209 1.92 -27.92 4.59
N CYS A 210 0.68 -28.15 5.03
CA CYS A 210 0.43 -28.95 6.23
C CYS A 210 0.51 -30.44 5.84
N GLN A 211 0.85 -31.29 6.83
CA GLN A 211 1.06 -32.75 6.82
C GLN A 211 2.38 -33.25 6.21
N GLU A 212 3.22 -34.07 6.85
CA GLU A 212 3.20 -34.85 8.11
C GLU A 212 4.66 -35.33 8.38
N PRO A 213 5.04 -35.77 9.61
CA PRO A 213 6.42 -36.09 9.96
C PRO A 213 6.92 -37.43 9.35
N PRO A 214 8.24 -37.59 9.08
CA PRO A 214 8.76 -38.80 8.47
C PRO A 214 8.86 -39.94 9.49
N ALA A 215 8.05 -40.99 9.27
CA ALA A 215 8.20 -42.26 9.97
C ALA A 215 9.34 -43.09 9.36
N THR A 216 10.35 -43.34 10.17
CA THR A 216 11.50 -44.22 9.94
C THR A 216 11.04 -45.65 9.58
N CYS A 217 11.34 -46.12 8.37
CA CYS A 217 11.13 -47.52 7.99
C CYS A 217 12.40 -48.34 8.22
N GLN A 218 12.40 -49.16 9.27
CA GLN A 218 13.37 -50.23 9.49
C GLN A 218 13.00 -51.45 8.63
N HIS A 219 13.98 -51.96 7.87
CA HIS A 219 13.91 -53.26 7.23
C HIS A 219 13.93 -54.38 8.29
N THR A 220 12.89 -55.21 8.33
CA THR A 220 12.96 -56.58 8.89
C THR A 220 12.18 -57.55 8.01
N GLN A 221 12.71 -58.78 7.92
CA GLN A 221 12.40 -59.86 7.00
C GLN A 221 11.02 -60.50 7.24
N GLY A 222 10.43 -61.07 6.18
CA GLY A 222 9.31 -62.00 6.29
C GLY A 222 8.97 -62.66 4.95
N GLN A 223 9.19 -63.97 4.86
CA GLN A 223 8.91 -64.85 3.72
C GLN A 223 7.41 -64.99 3.44
N GLU A 224 7.01 -65.20 2.19
CA GLU A 224 5.91 -66.12 1.84
C GLU A 224 6.00 -66.63 0.39
N THR A 225 5.58 -67.88 0.22
CA THR A 225 5.76 -68.81 -0.92
C THR A 225 4.68 -68.70 -2.02
N PRO A 226 4.91 -69.25 -3.24
CA PRO A 226 3.98 -69.17 -4.38
C PRO A 226 3.17 -70.47 -4.64
N PRO A 227 2.18 -70.43 -5.54
CA PRO A 227 2.12 -71.41 -6.66
C PRO A 227 1.70 -70.75 -8.01
N SER A 228 2.31 -71.06 -9.17
CA SER A 228 2.05 -72.19 -10.10
C SER A 228 0.57 -72.24 -10.58
N SER A 229 0.17 -72.33 -11.86
CA SER A 229 0.82 -72.61 -13.16
C SER A 229 -0.24 -72.49 -14.32
N ARG A 230 0.23 -72.63 -15.58
CA ARG A 230 -0.47 -73.00 -16.86
C ARG A 230 -0.93 -71.83 -17.78
N GLU A 231 -0.23 -71.59 -18.90
CA GLU A 231 -0.40 -72.18 -20.27
C GLU A 231 -1.79 -71.86 -20.89
N GLY A 232 -1.89 -70.97 -21.88
CA GLY A 232 -1.69 -71.25 -23.32
C GLY A 232 -2.31 -70.14 -24.22
N PRO A 233 -2.21 -70.22 -25.56
CA PRO A 233 -2.02 -69.02 -26.41
C PRO A 233 -3.12 -68.73 -27.47
N VAL A 234 -2.88 -67.65 -28.24
CA VAL A 234 -3.34 -67.35 -29.62
C VAL A 234 -4.69 -66.60 -29.80
N VAL A 235 -4.65 -65.47 -30.53
CA VAL A 235 -5.29 -65.22 -31.86
C VAL A 235 -5.44 -63.70 -32.10
N ILE A 236 -4.89 -63.26 -33.24
CA ILE A 236 -5.01 -61.94 -33.85
C ILE A 236 -6.35 -61.85 -34.60
N HIS A 237 -7.05 -60.70 -34.52
CA HIS A 237 -7.83 -60.23 -35.67
C HIS A 237 -7.83 -58.71 -35.81
N ARG A 238 -7.62 -58.31 -37.05
CA ARG A 238 -7.51 -56.96 -37.64
C ARG A 238 -8.90 -56.44 -38.03
N MET A 239 -8.97 -55.15 -38.42
CA MET A 239 -10.05 -54.45 -39.17
C MET A 239 -11.09 -53.71 -38.29
N LEU A 240 -11.60 -52.50 -38.59
CA LEU A 240 -11.55 -51.59 -39.75
C LEU A 240 -12.08 -50.20 -39.29
N THR A 241 -11.54 -49.13 -39.89
CA THR A 241 -12.15 -47.85 -40.34
C THR A 241 -13.51 -47.33 -39.83
N GLY A 242 -13.58 -45.99 -39.68
CA GLY A 242 -14.76 -45.17 -40.07
C GLY A 242 -15.06 -44.02 -39.11
N ARG A 243 -14.60 -42.79 -39.39
CA ARG A 243 -15.43 -41.68 -39.93
C ARG A 243 -16.80 -41.51 -39.25
N LYS A 244 -16.94 -40.44 -38.48
CA LYS A 244 -17.59 -39.20 -38.94
C LYS A 244 -17.03 -38.01 -38.18
#